data_AF-A0A3M1DDB4-F1
#
_entry.id   AF-A0A3M1DDB4-F1
#
_cell.length_a   1.000
_cell.length_b   1.000
_cell.length_c   1.000
_cell.angle_alpha   90.00
_cell.angle_beta   90.00
_cell.angle_gamma   90.00
#
_symmetry.space_group_name_H-M   'P 1'
#
loop_
_entity.id
_entity.type
_entity.pdbx_description
1 polymer ?
#
loop_
_entity_poly.entity_id
_entity_poly.type
_entity_poly.pdbx_seq_one_letter_code
_entity_poly.pdbx_strand_id
1 'polypeptide(L)'
;YDGKLYVADTYNSKIRVIDIDKETVTTLSGSGTGGYNDGDLADAQFFEPSGLTAAGGKLYVADANNHRIRVIDLAAGTVSTLVIKGLTAPDLANAGTTAAQTITLEPQTFGEGSGLLSVNIKLPSGYHFTPRAPSKLRWSVADDDILQSDDDSEIAADRFPIELRFSASTGKTSIDIFGDLYYCADSSSVCRYGQVSIRVPIQVIPEGPRQRSITIAHHPAD
;
A
#
# COMPACT_ATOMS: atom_id res chain seq x y z
N TYR A 1 3.48 32.77 11.86
CA TYR A 1 3.88 32.66 13.27
C TYR A 1 4.75 33.85 13.58
N ASP A 2 4.45 34.61 14.64
CA ASP A 2 5.19 35.82 15.01
C ASP A 2 5.35 36.85 13.86
N GLY A 3 4.25 37.16 13.17
CA GLY A 3 4.25 38.07 12.01
C GLY A 3 4.98 37.56 10.75
N LYS A 4 5.58 36.36 10.79
CA LYS A 4 6.33 35.78 9.68
C LYS A 4 5.60 34.62 9.02
N LEU A 5 5.84 34.47 7.72
CA LEU A 5 5.42 33.32 6.94
C LEU A 5 6.63 32.42 6.68
N TYR A 6 6.50 31.14 7.02
CA TYR A 6 7.53 30.13 6.80
C TYR A 6 7.10 29.23 5.64
N VAL A 7 8.04 28.92 4.75
CA VAL A 7 7.76 28.18 3.52
C VAL A 7 8.70 26.99 3.41
N ALA A 8 8.13 25.81 3.19
CA ALA A 8 8.89 24.65 2.73
C ALA A 8 9.14 24.83 1.23
N ASP A 9 10.38 25.17 0.87
CA ASP A 9 10.79 25.39 -0.51
C ASP A 9 11.31 24.06 -1.07
N THR A 10 10.35 23.16 -1.36
CA THR A 10 10.54 21.71 -1.50
C THR A 10 11.69 21.34 -2.41
N TYR A 11 11.72 21.83 -3.64
CA TYR A 11 12.74 21.45 -4.62
C TYR A 11 14.05 22.21 -4.49
N ASN A 12 14.10 23.22 -3.62
CA ASN A 12 15.35 23.88 -3.26
C ASN A 12 15.94 23.32 -1.95
N SER A 13 15.34 22.28 -1.35
CA SER A 13 15.81 21.66 -0.10
C SER A 13 16.06 22.67 1.02
N LYS A 14 15.17 23.68 1.12
CA LYS A 14 15.30 24.83 2.02
C LYS A 14 14.02 25.14 2.76
N ILE A 15 14.17 25.72 3.94
CA ILE A 15 13.11 26.42 4.66
C ILE A 15 13.33 27.91 4.52
N ARG A 16 12.34 28.61 3.98
CA ARG A 16 12.38 30.06 3.76
C ARG A 16 11.55 30.76 4.82
N VAL A 17 11.91 32.01 5.11
CA VAL A 17 11.11 32.91 5.92
C VAL A 17 10.83 34.18 5.13
N ILE A 18 9.57 34.61 5.18
CA ILE A 18 9.05 35.81 4.56
C ILE A 18 8.66 36.77 5.67
N ASP A 19 9.28 37.94 5.66
CA ASP A 19 8.88 39.08 6.46
C ASP A 19 7.90 39.91 5.64
N ILE A 20 6.62 39.80 5.97
CA ILE A 20 5.52 40.37 5.17
C ILE A 20 5.58 41.89 5.20
N ASP A 21 5.87 42.49 6.36
CA ASP A 21 5.90 43.94 6.53
C ASP A 21 7.08 44.58 5.77
N LYS A 22 8.18 43.85 5.64
CA LYS A 22 9.39 44.31 4.91
C LYS A 22 9.46 43.83 3.47
N GLU A 23 8.52 42.99 3.04
CA GLU A 23 8.51 42.36 1.72
C GLU A 23 9.83 41.65 1.37
N THR A 24 10.45 40.99 2.36
CA THR A 24 11.73 40.28 2.16
C THR A 24 11.60 38.78 2.32
N VAL A 25 12.39 38.03 1.57
CA VAL A 25 12.49 36.56 1.66
C VAL A 25 13.93 36.16 1.92
N THR A 26 14.17 35.40 2.98
CA THR A 26 15.49 34.87 3.31
C THR A 26 15.46 33.34 3.49
N THR A 27 16.63 32.71 3.40
CA THR A 27 16.77 31.31 3.80
C THR A 27 16.86 31.27 5.32
N LEU A 28 15.95 30.55 5.97
CA LEU A 28 16.05 30.27 7.40
C LEU A 28 17.04 29.14 7.64
N SER A 29 16.92 28.05 6.87
CA SER A 29 17.77 26.86 7.00
C SER A 29 17.77 26.03 5.71
N GLY A 30 18.74 25.14 5.57
CA GLY A 30 18.90 24.25 4.43
C GLY A 30 20.07 24.64 3.52
N SER A 31 20.95 23.68 3.25
CA SER A 31 22.13 23.85 2.39
C SER A 31 21.78 24.14 0.92
N GLY A 32 20.60 23.72 0.47
CA GLY A 32 20.21 23.75 -0.95
C GLY A 32 20.43 22.45 -1.71
N THR A 33 21.15 21.50 -1.11
CA THR A 33 21.34 20.16 -1.66
C THR A 33 20.54 19.17 -0.84
N GLY A 34 19.77 18.31 -1.52
CA GLY A 34 19.00 17.24 -0.88
C GLY A 34 19.92 16.34 -0.04
N GLY A 35 19.60 16.19 1.24
CA GLY A 35 20.42 15.42 2.17
C GLY A 35 19.86 15.43 3.59
N TYR A 36 20.60 14.82 4.50
CA TYR A 36 20.22 14.71 5.91
C TYR A 36 21.39 15.13 6.81
N ASN A 37 21.18 16.22 7.54
CA ASN A 37 22.09 16.67 8.59
C ASN A 37 21.30 17.49 9.62
N ASP A 38 21.47 17.17 10.90
CA ASP A 38 21.02 17.99 12.03
C ASP A 38 22.14 18.98 12.41
N GLY A 39 21.86 19.96 13.29
CA GLY A 39 22.84 20.94 13.75
C GLY A 39 22.36 22.38 13.61
N ASP A 40 23.29 23.31 13.38
CA ASP A 40 22.96 24.72 13.21
C ASP A 40 22.13 24.97 11.93
N LEU A 41 21.34 26.05 11.91
CA LEU A 41 20.46 26.37 10.77
C LEU A 41 21.18 26.36 9.41
N ALA A 42 22.43 26.82 9.37
CA ALA A 42 23.22 26.92 8.14
C ALA A 42 23.71 25.57 7.61
N ASP A 43 23.95 24.60 8.51
CA ASP A 43 24.54 23.30 8.19
C ASP A 43 23.49 22.19 8.04
N ALA A 44 22.29 22.43 8.56
CA ALA A 44 21.18 21.50 8.44
C ALA A 44 20.81 21.27 6.97
N GLN A 45 20.51 20.01 6.65
CA GLN A 45 20.07 19.59 5.32
C GLN A 45 18.68 18.99 5.40
N PHE A 46 17.90 19.21 4.34
CA PHE A 46 16.57 18.64 4.12
C PHE A 46 16.55 17.94 2.77
N PHE A 47 15.57 17.08 2.54
CA PHE A 47 15.34 16.44 1.25
C PHE A 47 13.84 16.42 0.91
N GLU A 48 13.45 17.34 0.03
CA GLU A 48 12.06 17.59 -0.36
C GLU A 48 11.14 17.81 0.84
N PRO A 49 11.38 18.85 1.67
CA PRO A 49 10.44 19.22 2.73
C PRO A 49 9.08 19.59 2.10
N SER A 50 8.02 18.89 2.50
CA SER A 50 6.70 18.96 1.85
C SER A 50 5.72 19.86 2.57
N GLY A 51 5.92 20.06 3.88
CA GLY A 51 5.05 20.87 4.71
C GLY A 51 5.69 21.20 6.04
N LEU A 52 5.17 22.21 6.72
CA LEU A 52 5.63 22.61 8.05
C LEU A 52 4.50 23.22 8.87
N THR A 53 4.66 23.17 10.20
CA THR A 53 3.78 23.87 11.15
C THR A 53 4.60 24.50 12.27
N ALA A 54 4.08 25.55 12.90
CA ALA A 54 4.72 26.22 14.02
C ALA A 54 3.99 25.92 15.32
N ALA A 55 4.72 25.51 16.36
CA ALA A 55 4.17 25.31 17.70
C ALA A 55 5.25 25.48 18.78
N GLY A 56 4.93 26.22 19.84
CA GLY A 56 5.81 26.36 21.02
C GLY A 56 7.21 26.90 20.74
N GLY A 57 7.34 27.90 19.86
CA GLY A 57 8.66 28.47 19.51
C GLY A 57 9.46 27.67 18.48
N LYS A 58 8.89 26.59 17.94
CA LYS A 58 9.57 25.68 17.01
C LYS A 58 8.78 25.54 15.70
N LEU A 59 9.48 25.18 14.63
CA LEU A 59 8.86 24.69 13.40
C LEU A 59 9.04 23.18 13.32
N TYR A 60 7.99 22.47 12.98
CA TYR A 60 8.00 21.04 12.70
C TYR A 60 7.85 20.88 11.19
N VAL A 61 8.81 20.23 10.56
CA VAL A 61 8.93 20.09 9.10
C VAL A 61 8.77 18.62 8.73
N ALA A 62 7.88 18.34 7.79
CA ALA A 62 7.76 17.03 7.15
C ALA A 62 8.82 16.91 6.05
N ASP A 63 9.95 16.29 6.38
CA ASP A 63 11.11 16.11 5.50
C ASP A 63 10.95 14.79 4.72
N ALA A 64 10.22 14.87 3.60
CA ALA A 64 9.49 13.75 3.03
C ALA A 64 10.40 12.61 2.54
N ASN A 65 11.44 12.94 1.77
CA ASN A 65 12.37 11.93 1.23
C ASN A 65 13.41 11.49 2.25
N ASN A 66 13.52 12.20 3.37
CA ASN A 66 14.25 11.73 4.53
C ASN A 66 13.40 10.87 5.47
N HIS A 67 12.09 10.73 5.23
CA HIS A 67 11.15 9.99 6.07
C HIS A 67 11.20 10.41 7.55
N ARG A 68 11.36 11.71 7.81
CA ARG A 68 11.58 12.26 9.16
C ARG A 68 10.71 13.48 9.42
N ILE A 69 10.40 13.68 10.70
CA ILE A 69 9.92 14.98 11.18
C ILE A 69 11.11 15.72 11.77
N ARG A 70 11.40 16.90 11.21
CA ARG A 70 12.51 17.74 11.65
C ARG A 70 11.95 18.89 12.49
N VAL A 71 12.73 19.33 13.47
CA VAL A 71 12.34 20.36 14.43
C VAL A 71 13.37 21.48 14.35
N ILE A 72 12.92 22.65 13.91
CA ILE A 72 13.71 23.88 13.89
C ILE A 72 13.37 24.65 15.17
N ASP A 73 14.35 24.79 16.06
CA ASP A 73 14.25 25.67 17.22
C ASP A 73 14.65 27.09 16.83
N LEU A 74 13.67 27.99 16.79
CA LEU A 74 13.88 29.37 16.35
C LEU A 74 14.69 30.20 17.36
N ALA A 75 14.65 29.84 18.65
CA ALA A 75 15.36 30.54 19.71
C ALA A 75 16.81 30.05 19.82
N ALA A 76 17.01 28.72 19.72
CA ALA A 76 18.34 28.12 19.77
C ALA A 76 19.10 28.22 18.44
N GLY A 77 18.39 28.43 17.32
CA GLY A 77 19.02 28.48 16.00
C GLY A 77 19.55 27.12 15.53
N THR A 78 18.81 26.05 15.83
CA THR A 78 19.22 24.68 15.52
C THR A 78 18.10 23.86 14.89
N VAL A 79 18.49 22.81 14.19
CA VAL A 79 17.64 21.77 13.62
C VAL A 79 17.98 20.44 14.27
N SER A 80 16.94 19.70 14.65
CA SER A 80 17.05 18.34 15.19
C SER A 80 15.99 17.44 14.58
N THR A 81 16.19 16.14 14.63
CA THR A 81 15.15 15.17 14.28
C THR A 81 14.25 14.88 15.49
N LEU A 82 12.93 14.92 15.29
CA LEU A 82 11.97 14.60 16.36
C LEU A 82 12.10 13.13 16.76
N VAL A 83 12.45 12.88 18.02
CA VAL A 83 12.46 11.53 18.59
C VAL A 83 11.17 11.33 19.38
N ILE A 84 10.32 10.41 18.93
CA ILE A 84 9.14 9.98 19.69
C ILE A 84 9.55 8.81 20.59
N LYS A 85 9.61 9.07 21.90
CA LYS A 85 9.95 8.04 22.88
C LYS A 85 8.92 6.90 22.84
N GLY A 86 9.38 5.66 22.88
CA GLY A 86 8.53 4.47 22.85
C GLY A 86 8.11 4.02 21.46
N LEU A 87 8.55 4.71 20.39
CA LEU A 87 8.46 4.22 19.02
C LEU A 87 9.84 3.77 18.54
N THR A 88 9.94 2.53 18.09
CA THR A 88 11.10 2.01 17.37
C THR A 88 10.75 1.99 15.89
N ALA A 89 11.64 2.48 15.02
CA ALA A 89 11.44 2.36 13.59
C ALA A 89 11.28 0.87 13.23
N PRO A 90 10.35 0.52 12.32
CA PRO A 90 10.27 -0.85 11.81
C PRO A 90 11.63 -1.26 11.26
N ASP A 91 12.08 -2.47 11.58
CA ASP A 91 13.31 -3.00 11.02
C ASP A 91 13.13 -3.19 9.52
N LEU A 92 13.73 -2.33 8.70
CA LEU A 92 13.63 -2.39 7.25
C LEU A 92 14.40 -3.59 6.66
N ALA A 93 15.34 -4.18 7.39
CA ALA A 93 16.00 -5.42 6.97
C ALA A 93 15.07 -6.64 7.14
N ASN A 94 14.10 -6.53 8.04
CA ASN A 94 12.99 -7.46 8.24
C ASN A 94 11.64 -6.83 7.88
N ALA A 95 11.63 -5.79 7.04
CA ALA A 95 10.48 -5.48 6.23
C ALA A 95 10.42 -6.60 5.20
N GLY A 96 10.07 -7.79 5.69
CA GLY A 96 9.77 -8.91 4.86
C GLY A 96 8.83 -8.35 3.82
N THR A 97 9.18 -8.55 2.57
CA THR A 97 8.20 -9.23 1.76
C THR A 97 7.73 -10.42 2.61
N THR A 98 6.68 -10.23 3.42
CA THR A 98 5.72 -11.30 3.61
C THR A 98 5.26 -11.53 2.19
N ALA A 99 6.02 -12.33 1.43
CA ALA A 99 5.55 -12.95 0.23
C ALA A 99 4.25 -13.56 0.69
N ALA A 100 3.13 -12.96 0.29
CA ALA A 100 1.81 -13.38 0.71
C ALA A 100 1.82 -14.90 0.55
N GLN A 101 1.71 -15.64 1.65
CA GLN A 101 1.91 -17.07 1.63
C GLN A 101 0.95 -17.64 0.58
N THR A 102 1.47 -18.14 -0.54
CA THR A 102 0.62 -18.56 -1.63
C THR A 102 -0.11 -19.83 -1.22
N ILE A 103 -1.42 -19.74 -1.09
CA ILE A 103 -2.30 -20.87 -0.84
C ILE A 103 -2.40 -21.65 -2.14
N THR A 104 -1.68 -22.77 -2.23
CA THR A 104 -1.79 -23.68 -3.38
C THR A 104 -2.90 -24.69 -3.13
N LEU A 105 -3.91 -24.70 -3.99
CA LEU A 105 -5.02 -25.65 -3.90
C LEU A 105 -4.68 -27.00 -4.53
N GLU A 106 -5.50 -27.99 -4.19
CA GLU A 106 -5.54 -29.24 -4.95
C GLU A 106 -5.94 -28.98 -6.41
N PRO A 107 -5.40 -29.75 -7.37
CA PRO A 107 -5.71 -29.58 -8.79
C PRO A 107 -7.21 -29.62 -9.08
N GLN A 108 -7.70 -28.62 -9.80
CA GLN A 108 -9.08 -28.55 -10.27
C GLN A 108 -9.16 -29.13 -11.69
N THR A 109 -10.02 -30.12 -11.88
CA THR A 109 -10.25 -30.70 -13.21
C THR A 109 -11.36 -29.96 -13.95
N PHE A 110 -11.11 -29.59 -15.21
CA PHE A 110 -12.07 -29.00 -16.15
C PHE A 110 -12.16 -29.79 -17.45
N GLY A 111 -13.31 -29.71 -18.12
CA GLY A 111 -13.49 -30.17 -19.50
C GLY A 111 -13.04 -29.13 -20.52
N GLU A 112 -12.76 -29.55 -21.76
CA GLU A 112 -12.48 -28.63 -22.87
C GLU A 112 -13.67 -27.70 -23.20
N GLY A 113 -13.32 -26.52 -23.73
CA GLY A 113 -14.24 -25.44 -24.07
C GLY A 113 -14.39 -24.42 -22.95
N SER A 114 -15.54 -23.73 -22.91
CA SER A 114 -15.79 -22.69 -21.91
C SER A 114 -15.88 -23.25 -20.50
N GLY A 115 -15.14 -22.63 -19.58
CA GLY A 115 -15.06 -22.95 -18.16
C GLY A 115 -15.44 -21.76 -17.28
N LEU A 116 -15.86 -22.07 -16.05
CA LEU A 116 -16.22 -21.09 -15.02
C LEU A 116 -15.65 -21.51 -13.67
N LEU A 117 -14.79 -20.67 -13.08
CA LEU A 117 -14.29 -20.84 -11.73
C LEU A 117 -14.93 -19.80 -10.80
N SER A 118 -15.78 -20.26 -9.88
CA SER A 118 -16.36 -19.42 -8.83
C SER A 118 -15.43 -19.37 -7.61
N VAL A 119 -14.83 -18.21 -7.34
CA VAL A 119 -13.88 -17.99 -6.26
C VAL A 119 -14.57 -17.34 -5.09
N ASN A 120 -14.64 -18.04 -3.96
CA ASN A 120 -15.27 -17.54 -2.74
C ASN A 120 -14.22 -17.26 -1.66
N ILE A 121 -14.09 -16.01 -1.22
CA ILE A 121 -13.24 -15.65 -0.08
C ILE A 121 -14.14 -15.40 1.13
N LYS A 122 -13.95 -16.20 2.18
CA LYS A 122 -14.68 -16.08 3.44
C LYS A 122 -13.83 -15.33 4.47
N LEU A 123 -14.42 -14.30 5.06
CA LEU A 123 -13.90 -13.61 6.23
C LEU A 123 -14.24 -14.39 7.51
N PRO A 124 -13.51 -14.18 8.62
CA PRO A 124 -13.90 -14.73 9.91
C PRO A 124 -15.20 -14.08 10.39
N SER A 125 -15.89 -14.74 11.33
CA SER A 125 -17.09 -14.18 11.96
C SER A 125 -16.82 -12.81 12.58
N GLY A 126 -17.76 -11.88 12.44
CA GLY A 126 -17.62 -10.52 12.96
C GLY A 126 -16.96 -9.55 11.97
N TYR A 127 -16.80 -9.94 10.70
CA TYR A 127 -16.28 -9.09 9.64
C TYR A 127 -17.10 -9.21 8.36
N HIS A 128 -17.16 -8.11 7.59
CA HIS A 128 -17.81 -8.05 6.28
C HIS A 128 -16.98 -7.25 5.27
N PHE A 129 -17.17 -7.54 3.98
CA PHE A 129 -16.63 -6.71 2.89
C PHE A 129 -17.44 -5.43 2.73
N THR A 130 -16.79 -4.34 2.31
CA THR A 130 -17.42 -3.01 2.25
C THR A 130 -17.53 -2.48 0.81
N PRO A 131 -18.71 -2.00 0.38
CA PRO A 131 -18.87 -1.40 -0.95
C PRO A 131 -18.19 -0.03 -1.07
N ARG A 132 -17.84 0.62 0.05
CA ARG A 132 -17.15 1.93 0.04
C ARG A 132 -15.66 1.82 -0.32
N ALA A 133 -15.09 0.63 -0.16
CA ALA A 133 -13.74 0.29 -0.55
C ALA A 133 -13.75 -1.16 -1.04
N PRO A 134 -14.18 -1.41 -2.30
CA PRO A 134 -14.21 -2.76 -2.85
C PRO A 134 -12.81 -3.39 -2.81
N SER A 135 -12.75 -4.68 -2.49
CA SER A 135 -11.54 -5.48 -2.64
C SER A 135 -11.14 -5.54 -4.11
N LYS A 136 -9.85 -5.67 -4.39
CA LYS A 136 -9.34 -5.78 -5.76
C LYS A 136 -8.68 -7.12 -5.95
N LEU A 137 -9.12 -7.89 -6.93
CA LEU A 137 -8.56 -9.18 -7.28
C LEU A 137 -7.95 -9.10 -8.65
N ARG A 138 -6.71 -9.55 -8.76
CA ARG A 138 -6.01 -9.75 -10.02
C ARG A 138 -5.84 -11.23 -10.25
N TRP A 139 -5.90 -11.66 -11.50
CA TRP A 139 -5.66 -13.05 -11.84
C TRP A 139 -4.94 -13.17 -13.17
N SER A 140 -4.20 -14.27 -13.30
CA SER A 140 -3.42 -14.61 -14.49
C SER A 140 -3.40 -16.11 -14.71
N VAL A 141 -3.24 -16.51 -15.95
CA VAL A 141 -3.01 -17.91 -16.32
C VAL A 141 -1.52 -18.11 -16.59
N ALA A 142 -0.96 -19.24 -16.18
CA ALA A 142 0.46 -19.55 -16.41
C ALA A 142 0.77 -19.97 -17.86
N ASP A 143 -0.22 -20.49 -18.59
CA ASP A 143 -0.10 -20.96 -19.97
C ASP A 143 -1.38 -20.63 -20.74
N ASP A 144 -1.31 -19.58 -21.56
CA ASP A 144 -2.41 -19.05 -22.35
C ASP A 144 -2.74 -19.91 -23.59
N ASP A 145 -1.93 -20.93 -23.93
CA ASP A 145 -2.27 -21.90 -24.96
C ASP A 145 -3.27 -22.94 -24.42
N ILE A 146 -3.28 -23.16 -23.11
CA ILE A 146 -4.14 -24.13 -22.41
C ILE A 146 -5.40 -23.47 -21.87
N LEU A 147 -5.30 -22.26 -21.31
CA LEU A 147 -6.42 -21.52 -20.73
C LEU A 147 -6.35 -20.05 -21.14
N GLN A 148 -7.38 -19.55 -21.81
CA GLN A 148 -7.48 -18.13 -22.18
C GLN A 148 -8.57 -17.46 -21.35
N SER A 149 -8.22 -16.35 -20.68
CA SER A 149 -9.19 -15.54 -19.95
C SER A 149 -10.19 -14.90 -20.91
N ASP A 150 -11.48 -15.01 -20.59
CA ASP A 150 -12.54 -14.27 -21.29
C ASP A 150 -12.83 -12.91 -20.60
N ASP A 151 -12.35 -12.71 -19.37
CA ASP A 151 -12.61 -11.54 -18.53
C ASP A 151 -11.36 -10.65 -18.35
N ASP A 152 -11.56 -9.44 -17.83
CA ASP A 152 -10.48 -8.55 -17.40
C ASP A 152 -9.65 -9.19 -16.28
N SER A 153 -8.34 -8.96 -16.31
CA SER A 153 -7.39 -9.49 -15.31
C SER A 153 -7.49 -8.80 -13.94
N GLU A 154 -8.32 -7.77 -13.77
CA GLU A 154 -8.59 -7.09 -12.49
C GLU A 154 -10.11 -6.96 -12.25
N ILE A 155 -10.57 -7.38 -11.07
CA ILE A 155 -11.97 -7.41 -10.66
C ILE A 155 -12.11 -6.66 -9.32
N ALA A 156 -12.99 -5.66 -9.28
CA ALA A 156 -13.43 -5.04 -8.05
C ALA A 156 -14.57 -5.86 -7.42
N ALA A 157 -14.43 -6.27 -6.16
CA ALA A 157 -15.37 -7.12 -5.45
C ALA A 157 -15.70 -6.56 -4.06
N ASP A 158 -16.97 -6.27 -3.82
CA ASP A 158 -17.53 -5.95 -2.51
C ASP A 158 -18.25 -7.15 -1.87
N ARG A 159 -18.36 -8.27 -2.60
CA ARG A 159 -18.96 -9.53 -2.18
C ARG A 159 -18.36 -10.70 -2.94
N PHE A 160 -18.46 -11.88 -2.34
CA PHE A 160 -18.03 -13.16 -2.93
C PHE A 160 -19.20 -14.14 -2.97
N PRO A 161 -19.21 -15.12 -3.89
CA PRO A 161 -18.13 -15.44 -4.83
C PRO A 161 -18.01 -14.46 -6.00
N ILE A 162 -16.81 -14.37 -6.57
CA ILE A 162 -16.59 -13.82 -7.90
C ILE A 162 -16.48 -14.95 -8.92
N GLU A 163 -16.66 -14.64 -10.20
CA GLU A 163 -16.63 -15.60 -11.29
C GLU A 163 -15.50 -15.27 -12.25
N LEU A 164 -14.66 -16.26 -12.58
CA LEU A 164 -13.63 -16.16 -13.61
C LEU A 164 -14.03 -17.05 -14.78
N ARG A 165 -14.23 -16.45 -15.96
CA ARG A 165 -14.58 -17.14 -17.20
C ARG A 165 -13.35 -17.32 -18.07
N PHE A 166 -13.24 -18.49 -18.70
CA PHE A 166 -12.11 -18.82 -19.57
C PHE A 166 -12.49 -19.86 -20.60
N SER A 167 -11.68 -19.95 -21.66
CA SER A 167 -11.74 -21.02 -22.65
C SER A 167 -10.55 -21.97 -22.48
N ALA A 168 -10.80 -23.29 -22.52
CA ALA A 168 -9.84 -24.31 -22.13
C ALA A 168 -9.57 -25.36 -23.23
N SER A 169 -8.30 -25.75 -23.38
CA SER A 169 -7.82 -26.85 -24.22
C SER A 169 -7.13 -27.91 -23.35
N THR A 170 -7.12 -29.18 -23.76
CA THR A 170 -6.50 -30.27 -22.97
C THR A 170 -5.06 -29.95 -22.59
N GLY A 171 -4.74 -30.07 -21.31
CA GLY A 171 -3.43 -29.71 -20.79
C GLY A 171 -3.40 -29.51 -19.28
N LYS A 172 -2.24 -29.10 -18.76
CA LYS A 172 -2.05 -28.71 -17.35
C LYS A 172 -1.54 -27.28 -17.31
N THR A 173 -2.14 -26.46 -16.46
CA THR A 173 -1.72 -25.07 -16.23
C THR A 173 -2.12 -24.66 -14.81
N SER A 174 -2.06 -23.38 -14.48
CA SER A 174 -2.60 -22.85 -13.23
C SER A 174 -3.19 -21.47 -13.42
N ILE A 175 -4.20 -21.16 -12.61
CA ILE A 175 -4.70 -19.81 -12.40
C ILE A 175 -4.08 -19.30 -11.10
N ASP A 176 -3.34 -18.20 -11.18
CA ASP A 176 -2.82 -17.47 -10.03
C ASP A 176 -3.73 -16.28 -9.75
N ILE A 177 -4.16 -16.09 -8.50
CA ILE A 177 -5.07 -15.03 -8.05
C ILE A 177 -4.41 -14.27 -6.90
N PHE A 178 -4.32 -12.97 -7.03
CA PHE A 178 -3.83 -12.06 -6.00
C PHE A 178 -4.95 -11.09 -5.60
N GLY A 179 -5.28 -11.01 -4.30
CA GLY A 179 -6.35 -10.16 -3.80
C GLY A 179 -5.86 -9.17 -2.75
N ASP A 180 -6.10 -7.88 -3.00
CA ASP A 180 -6.09 -6.80 -2.00
C ASP A 180 -7.49 -6.74 -1.35
N LEU A 181 -7.59 -7.18 -0.11
CA LEU A 181 -8.86 -7.31 0.61
C LEU A 181 -9.10 -6.13 1.56
N TYR A 182 -10.29 -5.53 1.46
CA TYR A 182 -10.77 -4.48 2.36
C TYR A 182 -12.04 -4.94 3.05
N TYR A 183 -12.01 -4.99 4.38
CA TYR A 183 -13.10 -5.55 5.19
C TYR A 183 -13.19 -4.84 6.54
N CYS A 184 -14.37 -4.74 7.10
CA CYS A 184 -14.63 -4.00 8.33
C CYS A 184 -15.16 -4.92 9.43
N ALA A 185 -14.79 -4.62 10.68
CA ALA A 185 -15.31 -5.34 11.83
C ALA A 185 -16.76 -4.92 12.08
N ASP A 186 -17.65 -5.87 12.38
CA ASP A 186 -19.05 -5.58 12.69
C ASP A 186 -19.20 -4.81 14.00
N SER A 187 -18.25 -4.99 14.92
CA SER A 187 -18.26 -4.39 16.26
C SER A 187 -17.72 -2.96 16.32
N SER A 188 -17.17 -2.41 15.22
CA SER A 188 -16.56 -1.07 15.22
C SER A 188 -16.60 -0.43 13.84
N SER A 189 -16.28 0.85 13.76
CA SER A 189 -16.08 1.52 12.46
C SER A 189 -14.70 1.26 11.85
N VAL A 190 -13.92 0.31 12.37
CA VAL A 190 -12.56 0.04 11.93
C VAL A 190 -12.58 -0.94 10.76
N CYS A 191 -12.02 -0.50 9.64
CA CYS A 191 -11.74 -1.34 8.49
C CYS A 191 -10.27 -1.75 8.48
N ARG A 192 -10.03 -2.96 7.98
CA ARG A 192 -8.73 -3.61 7.87
C ARG A 192 -8.41 -3.85 6.41
N TYR A 193 -7.11 -3.94 6.17
CA TYR A 193 -6.53 -4.37 4.92
C TYR A 193 -5.97 -5.79 5.11
N GLY A 194 -6.04 -6.60 4.06
CA GLY A 194 -5.41 -7.91 4.01
C GLY A 194 -5.02 -8.27 2.59
N GLN A 195 -4.18 -9.28 2.45
CA GLN A 195 -3.78 -9.81 1.15
C GLN A 195 -4.00 -11.31 1.11
N VAL A 196 -4.32 -11.82 -0.08
CA VAL A 196 -4.35 -13.25 -0.36
C VAL A 196 -3.64 -13.52 -1.68
N SER A 197 -2.85 -14.59 -1.71
CA SER A 197 -2.22 -15.12 -2.92
C SER A 197 -2.66 -16.57 -3.04
N ILE A 198 -3.27 -16.94 -4.16
CA ILE A 198 -3.86 -18.27 -4.37
C ILE A 198 -3.33 -18.81 -5.70
N ARG A 199 -2.83 -20.05 -5.68
CA ARG A 199 -2.53 -20.80 -6.89
C ARG A 199 -3.54 -21.92 -7.04
N VAL A 200 -4.21 -21.97 -8.17
CA VAL A 200 -5.19 -23.00 -8.53
C VAL A 200 -4.62 -23.82 -9.69
N PRO A 201 -3.97 -24.98 -9.41
CA PRO A 201 -3.55 -25.86 -10.48
C PRO A 201 -4.78 -26.38 -11.25
N ILE A 202 -4.72 -26.36 -12.58
CA ILE A 202 -5.81 -26.79 -13.46
C ILE A 202 -5.35 -27.97 -14.30
N GLN A 203 -6.18 -29.00 -14.37
CA GLN A 203 -6.06 -30.10 -15.32
C GLN A 203 -7.27 -30.06 -16.26
N VAL A 204 -7.03 -29.79 -17.54
CA VAL A 204 -8.07 -29.85 -18.57
C VAL A 204 -8.03 -31.22 -19.23
N ILE A 205 -9.19 -31.85 -19.37
CA ILE A 205 -9.38 -33.16 -20.03
C ILE A 205 -10.48 -33.04 -21.10
N PRO A 206 -10.52 -33.93 -22.11
CA PRO A 206 -11.49 -33.83 -23.21
C PRO A 206 -12.95 -33.80 -22.73
N GLU A 207 -13.29 -34.69 -21.79
CA GLU A 207 -14.63 -34.76 -21.18
C GLU A 207 -14.51 -34.51 -19.69
N GLY A 208 -14.94 -33.33 -19.26
CA GLY A 208 -14.88 -32.93 -17.87
C GLY A 208 -15.94 -31.89 -17.53
N PRO A 209 -16.07 -31.57 -16.25
CA PRO A 209 -16.98 -30.54 -15.79
C PRO A 209 -16.49 -29.15 -16.22
N ARG A 210 -17.43 -28.27 -16.54
CA ARG A 210 -17.11 -26.90 -16.98
C ARG A 210 -17.20 -25.85 -15.88
N GLN A 211 -17.59 -26.26 -14.68
CA GLN A 211 -17.71 -25.35 -13.54
C GLN A 211 -17.09 -25.95 -12.28
N ARG A 212 -16.39 -25.10 -11.55
CA ARG A 212 -15.86 -25.38 -10.20
C ARG A 212 -16.11 -24.21 -9.29
N SER A 213 -16.18 -24.49 -8.00
CA SER A 213 -16.15 -23.48 -6.96
C SER A 213 -15.06 -23.80 -5.95
N ILE A 214 -14.27 -22.79 -5.61
CA ILE A 214 -13.25 -22.87 -4.57
C ILE A 214 -13.61 -21.91 -3.44
N THR A 215 -13.30 -22.29 -2.20
CA THR A 215 -13.50 -21.43 -1.03
C THR A 215 -12.20 -21.30 -0.26
N ILE A 216 -11.79 -20.06 0.00
CA ILE A 216 -10.60 -19.71 0.78
C ILE A 216 -11.06 -19.01 2.06
N ALA A 217 -10.57 -19.48 3.20
CA ALA A 217 -10.73 -18.75 4.45
C ALA A 217 -9.60 -17.72 4.56
N HIS A 218 -9.97 -16.44 4.60
CA HIS A 218 -9.03 -15.36 4.94
C HIS A 218 -9.01 -15.21 6.45
N HIS A 219 -7.83 -15.28 7.06
CA HIS A 219 -7.64 -14.99 8.46
C HIS A 219 -6.86 -13.66 8.56
N PRO A 220 -7.38 -12.65 9.28
CA PRO A 220 -6.62 -11.45 9.58
C PRO A 220 -5.31 -11.86 10.27
N ALA A 221 -4.18 -11.27 9.86
CA ALA A 221 -2.99 -11.33 10.67
C ALA A 221 -3.28 -10.58 11.99
N ASP A 222 -2.92 -11.20 13.12
CA ASP A 222 -3.04 -10.59 14.45
C ASP A 222 -2.15 -9.35 14.60
#